data_AF-A0A0V0GSR3-F1
#
_entry.id   AF-A0A0V0GSR3-F1
#
_cell.length_a   1.000
_cell.length_b   1.000
_cell.length_c   1.000
_cell.angle_alpha   90.00
_cell.angle_beta   90.00
_cell.angle_gamma   90.00
#
_symmetry.space_group_name_H-M   'P 1'
#
loop_
_entity.id
_entity.type
_entity.pdbx_description
1 polymer ?
#
loop_
_entity_poly.entity_id
_entity_poly.type
_entity_poly.pdbx_seq_one_letter_code
_entity_poly.pdbx_strand_id
1 'polypeptide(L)' 'MHIKELLDNKYIQESNSKHTSPAFIVNKHSEQKRGKSRMVIDYRNLNAKTKTYNYPIPNKVLK' A
#
# COMPACT_ATOMS: atom_id res chain seq x y z
N MET A 1 11.04 1.27 11.42
CA MET A 1 11.25 -0.13 11.00
C MET A 1 10.77 -0.39 9.57
N HIS A 2 9.72 0.30 9.10
CA HIS A 2 9.10 0.03 7.79
C HIS A 2 10.05 0.11 6.59
N ILE A 3 10.69 1.26 6.34
CA ILE A 3 11.50 1.43 5.11
C ILE A 3 12.72 0.51 5.10
N LYS A 4 13.45 0.42 6.23
CA LYS A 4 14.63 -0.45 6.35
C LYS A 4 14.30 -1.92 6.12
N GLU A 5 13.24 -2.43 6.73
CA GLU A 5 12.77 -3.81 6.54
C GLU A 5 12.41 -4.10 5.07
N LEU A 6 11.83 -3.12 4.36
CA LEU A 6 11.50 -3.28 2.94
C LEU A 6 12.74 -3.24 2.04
N LEU A 7 13.76 -2.43 2.37
CA LEU A 7 15.04 -2.37 1.66
C LEU A 7 15.84 -3.67 1.88
N ASP A 8 15.94 -4.12 3.13
CA ASP A 8 16.68 -5.34 3.50
C ASP A 8 16.08 -6.58 2.82
N ASN A 9 14.75 -6.65 2.74
CA ASN A 9 14.03 -7.71 2.04
C ASN A 9 13.98 -7.53 0.51
N LYS A 10 14.57 -6.46 -0.03
CA LYS A 10 14.59 -6.13 -1.47
C LYS A 10 13.20 -5.98 -2.12
N TYR A 11 12.20 -5.57 -1.33
CA TYR A 11 10.88 -5.22 -1.86
C TYR A 11 10.85 -3.83 -2.50
N ILE A 12 11.73 -2.92 -2.05
CA ILE A 12 11.89 -1.57 -2.61
C ILE A 12 13.36 -1.28 -2.84
N GLN A 13 13.62 -0.25 -3.64
CA GLN A 13 14.95 0.30 -3.89
C GLN A 13 14.87 1.82 -4.01
N GLU A 14 16.01 2.48 -3.89
CA GLU A 14 16.12 3.89 -4.22
C GLU A 14 15.81 4.11 -5.72
N SER A 15 15.10 5.20 -6.03
CA SER A 15 14.73 5.51 -7.40
C SER A 15 14.76 7.01 -7.65
N ASN A 16 15.09 7.40 -8.88
CA ASN A 16 15.00 8.78 -9.37
C ASN A 16 13.84 8.92 -10.39
N SER A 17 12.71 8.29 -10.11
CA SER A 17 11.54 8.31 -10.99
C SER A 17 10.93 9.72 -11.07
N LYS A 18 10.43 10.10 -12.26
CA LYS A 18 9.64 11.32 -12.45
C LYS A 18 8.25 11.24 -11.81
N HIS A 19 7.86 10.06 -11.34
CA HIS A 19 6.56 9.81 -10.71
C HIS A 19 6.75 9.48 -9.23
N THR A 20 5.92 10.10 -8.39
CA THR A 20 5.89 9.90 -6.94
C THR A 20 4.45 9.85 -6.45
N SER A 21 4.24 9.17 -5.32
CA SER A 21 2.97 9.13 -4.61
C SER A 21 3.24 9.35 -3.13
N PRO A 22 2.42 10.17 -2.42
CA PRO A 22 2.68 10.47 -1.04
C PRO A 22 2.47 9.22 -0.17
N ALA A 23 3.29 9.11 0.88
CA ALA A 23 3.20 8.03 1.87
C ALA A 23 2.96 8.61 3.26
N PHE A 24 2.16 7.91 4.07
CA PHE A 24 1.85 8.32 5.44
C PHE A 24 1.71 7.11 6.36
N ILE A 25 1.86 7.34 7.66
CA ILE A 25 1.71 6.30 8.69
C ILE A 25 0.27 6.30 9.20
N VAL A 26 -0.30 5.11 9.30
CA VAL A 26 -1.61 4.86 9.90
C VAL A 26 -1.43 4.13 11.22
N ASN A 27 -2.09 4.65 12.26
CA ASN A 27 -2.10 4.06 13.60
C ASN A 27 -3.51 4.13 14.22
N LYS A 28 -4.49 3.47 13.57
CA LYS A 28 -5.86 3.37 14.08
C LYS A 28 -5.96 2.18 15.05
N HIS A 29 -7.17 1.94 15.58
CA HIS A 29 -7.44 0.88 16.56
C HIS A 29 -6.90 -0.50 16.16
N SER A 30 -7.01 -0.89 14.89
CA SER A 30 -6.48 -2.17 14.39
C SER A 30 -4.96 -2.28 14.51
N GLU A 31 -4.24 -1.19 14.21
CA GLU A 31 -2.78 -1.15 14.30
C GLU A 31 -2.31 -1.08 15.75
N GLN A 32 -3.05 -0.34 16.58
CA GLN A 32 -2.81 -0.26 18.03
C GLN A 32 -2.96 -1.63 18.69
N LYS A 33 -4.03 -2.38 18.38
CA LYS A 33 -4.24 -3.75 18.89
C LYS A 33 -3.12 -4.71 18.47
N ARG A 34 -2.55 -4.51 17.28
CA ARG A 34 -1.40 -5.30 16.77
C ARG A 34 -0.05 -4.82 17.32
N GLY A 35 0.01 -3.64 17.93
CA GLY A 35 1.25 -3.01 18.40
C GLY A 35 2.21 -2.56 17.28
N LYS A 36 1.76 -2.51 16.02
CA LYS A 36 2.61 -2.12 14.87
C LYS A 36 1.81 -1.23 13.90
N SER A 37 2.22 0.03 13.79
CA SER A 37 1.71 0.98 12.79
C SER A 37 2.00 0.46 11.36
N ARG A 38 1.31 1.00 10.36
CA ARG A 38 1.56 0.65 8.95
C ARG A 38 1.82 1.90 8.13
N MET A 39 2.72 1.78 7.16
CA MET A 39 2.89 2.77 6.11
C MET A 39 1.90 2.49 4.98
N VAL A 40 1.23 3.52 4.49
CA VAL A 40 0.28 3.46 3.38
C VAL A 40 0.72 4.46 2.33
N ILE A 41 0.70 4.03 1.06
CA ILE A 41 1.01 4.89 -0.09
C ILE A 41 -0.30 5.24 -0.78
N ASP A 42 -0.51 6.52 -1.04
CA ASP A 42 -1.72 7.01 -1.72
C ASP A 42 -1.57 6.92 -3.24
N TYR A 43 -2.06 5.82 -3.81
CA TYR A 43 -2.07 5.60 -5.25
C TYR A 43 -3.29 6.17 -5.97
N ARG A 44 -4.16 6.97 -5.35
CA ARG A 44 -5.41 7.44 -5.99
C ARG A 44 -5.16 8.16 -7.33
N ASN A 45 -4.19 9.08 -7.37
CA ASN A 45 -3.81 9.80 -8.60
C ASN A 45 -3.18 8.88 -9.65
N LEU A 46 -2.41 7.88 -9.23
CA LEU A 46 -1.83 6.90 -10.13
C LEU A 46 -2.94 6.01 -10.74
N ASN A 47 -3.82 5.48 -9.89
CA ASN A 47 -4.92 4.60 -10.26
C ASN A 47 -5.87 5.26 -11.28
N ALA A 48 -6.12 6.57 -11.15
CA ALA A 48 -6.94 7.33 -12.10
C ALA A 48 -6.32 7.42 -13.51
N LYS A 49 -5.00 7.23 -13.65
CA LYS A 49 -4.26 7.28 -14.92
C LYS A 49 -3.96 5.90 -15.50
N THR A 50 -4.11 4.84 -14.72
CA THR A 50 -3.86 3.46 -15.14
C THR A 50 -5.09 2.84 -15.79
N LYS A 51 -4.87 1.91 -16.73
CA LYS A 51 -5.95 1.09 -17.29
C LYS A 51 -6.46 0.11 -16.24
N THR A 52 -7.77 0.01 -16.08
CA THR A 52 -8.38 -0.97 -15.18
C THR A 52 -8.44 -2.33 -15.85
N TYR A 53 -8.08 -3.39 -15.12
CA TYR A 53 -8.24 -4.78 -15.56
C TYR A 53 -9.23 -5.49 -14.64
N ASN A 54 -10.41 -5.83 -15.16
CA ASN A 54 -11.49 -6.41 -14.36
C ASN A 54 -11.43 -7.94 -14.44
N TYR A 55 -10.95 -8.57 -13.36
CA TYR A 55 -11.13 -10.00 -13.14
C TYR A 55 -12.40 -10.22 -12.30
N PRO A 56 -13.33 -11.11 -12.69
CA PRO A 56 -14.55 -11.34 -11.93
C PRO A 56 -14.21 -12.00 -10.59
N ILE A 57 -14.39 -11.25 -9.50
CA ILE A 57 -14.25 -11.77 -8.15
C ILE A 57 -15.64 -12.20 -7.66
N PRO A 58 -15.82 -13.44 -7.16
CA PRO A 58 -17.12 -13.88 -6.67
C PRO A 58 -17.56 -13.05 -5.47
N ASN A 59 -18.82 -12.64 -5.47
CA ASN A 59 -19.43 -12.08 -4.27
C ASN A 59 -19.54 -13.15 -3.20
N LYS A 60 -19.30 -12.77 -1.94
CA LYS A 60 -19.58 -13.64 -0.80
C LYS A 60 -21.09 -13.88 -0.76
N VAL A 61 -21.53 -15.06 -1.20
CA VAL A 61 -22.90 -15.53 -0.98
C VAL A 61 -23.00 -15.79 0.52
N LEU A 62 -23.68 -14.91 1.26
CA LEU A 62 -24.04 -15.18 2.65
C LEU A 62 -25.01 -16.37 2.63
N LYS A 63 -24.56 -17.53 3.13
CA LYS A 63 -25.43 -18.63 3.51
C LYS A 63 -26.00 -18.38 4.89
#